data_AF-A0A7Y8DPQ9-F1
#
_entry.id   AF-A0A7Y8DPQ9-F1
#
_cell.length_a   1.000
_cell.length_b   1.000
_cell.length_c   1.000
_cell.angle_alpha   90.00
_cell.angle_beta   90.00
_cell.angle_gamma   90.00
#
_symmetry.space_group_name_H-M   'P 1'
#
loop_
_entity.id
_entity.type
_entity.pdbx_description
1 polymer ?
#
loop_
_entity_poly.entity_id
_entity_poly.type
_entity_poly.pdbx_seq_one_letter_code
_entity_poly.pdbx_strand_id
1 'polypeptide(L)' 'MTEYATLRKQIVGDVKTTKSQYDSMLNDPDIASGDIRAFYESYYKLHNAHNALFEHDRANHLIIKTAIDSLRG' A
#
# COMPACT_ATOMS: atom_id res chain seq x y z
N MET A 1 12.18 6.90 16.77
CA MET A 1 11.02 6.01 16.51
C MET A 1 9.82 6.71 15.85
N THR A 2 9.83 8.04 15.66
CA THR A 2 8.69 8.82 15.14
C THR A 2 8.56 8.83 13.62
N GLU A 3 9.67 8.85 12.87
CA GLU A 3 9.64 8.90 11.40
C GLU A 3 9.06 7.63 10.77
N TYR A 4 9.42 6.46 11.30
CA TYR A 4 8.97 5.16 10.78
C TYR A 4 7.46 4.93 11.00
N ALA A 5 6.96 5.26 12.18
CA ALA A 5 5.52 5.21 12.47
C ALA A 5 4.73 6.22 11.61
N THR A 6 5.33 7.38 11.33
CA THR A 6 4.75 8.40 10.44
C THR A 6 4.68 7.90 9.00
N LEU A 7 5.75 7.30 8.49
CA LEU A 7 5.80 6.70 7.16
C LEU A 7 4.75 5.60 6.99
N ARG A 8 4.66 4.67 7.96
CA ARG A 8 3.64 3.62 7.92
C ARG A 8 2.23 4.20 7.87
N LYS A 9 1.95 5.25 8.64
CA LYS A 9 0.63 5.91 8.66
C LYS A 9 0.31 6.53 7.29
N GLN A 10 1.29 7.15 6.64
CA GLN A 10 1.15 7.68 5.28
C GLN A 10 0.82 6.57 4.28
N ILE A 11 1.62 5.50 4.25
CA ILE A 11 1.39 4.36 3.35
C ILE A 11 0.00 3.73 3.54
N VAL A 12 -0.43 3.54 4.79
CA VAL A 12 -1.78 3.04 5.09
C VAL A 12 -2.86 4.01 4.62
N GLY A 13 -2.63 5.32 4.72
CA GLY A 13 -3.51 6.35 4.18
C GLY A 13 -3.63 6.28 2.65
N ASP A 14 -2.51 6.06 1.97
CA ASP A 14 -2.47 5.93 0.50
C ASP A 14 -3.21 4.68 0.03
N VAL A 15 -3.03 3.54 0.71
CA VAL A 15 -3.78 2.30 0.44
C VAL A 15 -5.29 2.54 0.59
N LYS A 16 -5.72 3.21 1.66
CA LYS A 16 -7.15 3.50 1.87
C LYS A 16 -7.72 4.41 0.78
N THR A 17 -6.98 5.44 0.41
CA THR A 17 -7.40 6.42 -0.60
C THR A 17 -7.51 5.77 -1.98
N THR A 18 -6.48 5.05 -2.40
CA THR A 18 -6.45 4.33 -3.69
C THR A 18 -7.51 3.23 -3.75
N LYS A 19 -7.72 2.50 -2.64
CA LYS A 19 -8.79 1.50 -2.53
C LYS A 19 -10.17 2.14 -2.71
N SER A 20 -10.43 3.25 -2.03
CA SER A 20 -11.72 3.95 -2.17
C SER A 20 -11.98 4.40 -3.60
N GLN A 21 -10.96 4.89 -4.30
CA GLN A 21 -11.07 5.29 -5.71
C GLN A 21 -11.36 4.08 -6.62
N TYR A 22 -10.62 3.00 -6.44
CA TYR A 22 -10.84 1.76 -7.19
C TYR A 22 -12.24 1.18 -6.91
N ASP A 23 -12.65 1.11 -5.64
CA ASP A 23 -13.97 0.60 -5.24
C ASP A 23 -15.10 1.46 -5.83
N SER A 24 -14.93 2.79 -5.94
CA SER A 24 -15.93 3.64 -6.61
C SER A 24 -16.07 3.34 -8.10
N MET A 25 -14.96 3.02 -8.78
CA MET A 25 -15.00 2.66 -10.20
C MET A 25 -15.56 1.24 -10.39
N LEU A 26 -15.25 0.30 -9.49
CA LEU A 26 -15.74 -1.07 -9.57
C LEU A 26 -17.26 -1.18 -9.36
N ASN A 27 -17.82 -0.34 -8.50
CA ASN A 27 -19.25 -0.34 -8.17
C ASN A 27 -20.11 0.49 -9.14
N ASP A 28 -19.49 1.18 -10.09
CA ASP A 28 -20.18 1.98 -11.11
C ASP A 28 -19.79 1.48 -12.52
N PRO A 29 -20.61 0.60 -13.13
CA PRO A 29 -20.34 0.04 -14.45
C PRO A 29 -20.21 1.09 -15.56
N ASP A 30 -20.86 2.24 -15.43
CA ASP A 30 -20.80 3.33 -16.41
C ASP A 30 -19.46 4.06 -16.32
N ILE A 31 -18.93 4.25 -15.11
CA ILE A 31 -17.57 4.79 -14.91
C ILE A 31 -16.51 3.79 -15.40
N ALA A 32 -16.64 2.51 -15.05
CA ALA A 32 -15.67 1.49 -15.45
C ALA A 32 -15.61 1.27 -16.97
N SER A 33 -16.76 1.29 -17.65
CA SER A 33 -16.84 1.11 -19.11
C SER A 33 -16.60 2.41 -19.89
N GLY A 34 -16.99 3.56 -19.32
CA GLY A 34 -16.81 4.88 -19.92
C GLY A 34 -15.35 5.35 -19.95
N ASP A 35 -14.53 4.91 -18.99
CA ASP A 35 -13.08 5.15 -18.99
C ASP A 35 -12.31 3.93 -18.47
N ILE A 36 -12.21 2.91 -19.33
CA ILE A 36 -11.43 1.69 -19.08
C ILE A 36 -9.98 1.99 -18.72
N ARG A 37 -9.39 3.06 -19.29
CA ARG A 37 -8.01 3.44 -18.99
C ARG A 37 -7.90 3.90 -17.53
N ALA A 38 -8.79 4.78 -17.09
CA ALA A 38 -8.83 5.22 -15.70
C ALA A 38 -9.09 4.06 -14.72
N PHE A 39 -9.93 3.08 -15.09
CA PHE A 39 -10.13 1.87 -14.31
C PHE A 39 -8.84 1.06 -14.13
N TYR A 40 -8.11 0.77 -15.21
CA TYR A 40 -6.85 0.04 -15.09
C TYR A 40 -5.76 0.84 -14.37
N GLU A 41 -5.72 2.16 -14.55
CA GLU A 41 -4.81 3.04 -13.80
C GLU A 41 -5.12 3.01 -12.29
N SER A 42 -6.39 2.99 -11.88
CA SER A 42 -6.77 2.91 -10.46
C SER A 42 -6.43 1.54 -9.87
N TYR A 43 -6.67 0.45 -10.61
CA TYR A 43 -6.24 -0.89 -10.24
C TYR A 43 -4.72 -0.99 -10.03
N TYR A 44 -3.94 -0.47 -10.98
CA TYR A 44 -2.47 -0.46 -10.89
C TYR A 44 -1.97 0.36 -9.69
N LYS A 45 -2.58 1.53 -9.43
CA LYS A 45 -2.26 2.36 -8.25
C LYS A 45 -2.53 1.62 -6.94
N LEU A 46 -3.68 0.94 -6.82
CA LEU A 46 -4.02 0.14 -5.64
C LEU A 46 -3.00 -1.00 -5.42
N HIS A 47 -2.62 -1.71 -6.49
CA HIS A 47 -1.60 -2.75 -6.41
C HIS A 47 -0.27 -2.21 -5.89
N ASN A 48 0.20 -1.07 -6.42
CA ASN A 48 1.45 -0.45 -5.98
C ASN A 48 1.39 0.04 -4.53
N ALA A 49 0.26 0.58 -4.09
CA ALA A 49 0.08 1.00 -2.70
C ALA A 49 0.16 -0.20 -1.74
N HIS A 50 -0.44 -1.34 -2.10
CA HIS A 50 -0.31 -2.58 -1.33
C HIS A 50 1.13 -3.10 -1.31
N ASN A 51 1.84 -3.07 -2.45
CA ASN A 51 3.25 -3.47 -2.51
C ASN A 51 4.12 -2.59 -1.61
N ALA A 52 3.88 -1.27 -1.57
CA ALA A 52 4.62 -0.37 -0.69
C ALA A 52 4.41 -0.70 0.80
N LEU A 53 3.17 -1.03 1.20
CA LEU A 53 2.88 -1.47 2.57
C LEU A 53 3.58 -2.79 2.90
N PHE A 54 3.54 -3.75 1.98
CA PHE A 54 4.20 -5.04 2.15
C PHE A 54 5.72 -4.88 2.30
N GLU A 55 6.37 -4.12 1.43
CA GLU A 55 7.82 -3.90 1.49
C GLU A 55 8.23 -3.14 2.76
N HIS A 56 7.43 -2.17 3.20
CA HIS A 56 7.64 -1.51 4.48
C HIS A 56 7.62 -2.51 5.64
N ASP A 57 6.56 -3.33 5.74
CA ASP A 57 6.43 -4.30 6.83
C ASP A 57 7.51 -5.40 6.75
N ARG A 58 7.93 -5.80 5.53
CA ARG A 58 9.07 -6.71 5.30
C ARG A 58 10.38 -6.10 5.80
N ALA A 59 10.66 -4.85 5.47
CA ALA A 59 11.86 -4.15 5.93
C ALA A 59 11.88 -4.04 7.46
N ASN A 60 10.74 -3.73 8.09
CA ASN A 60 10.62 -3.71 9.54
C ASN A 60 10.98 -5.05 10.18
N HIS A 61 10.44 -6.14 9.62
CA HIS A 61 10.70 -7.48 10.09
C HIS A 61 12.19 -7.84 10.00
N LEU A 62 12.84 -7.52 8.87
CA LEU A 62 14.27 -7.78 8.68
C LEU A 62 15.15 -7.01 9.66
N ILE A 63 14.83 -5.74 9.94
CA ILE A 63 15.56 -4.92 10.92
C ILE A 63 15.47 -5.55 12.32
N ILE A 64 14.25 -5.91 12.75
CA ILE A 64 14.03 -6.54 14.06
C ILE A 64 14.76 -7.89 14.14
N LYS A 65 14.64 -8.72 13.11
CA LYS A 65 15.31 -10.01 13.05
C LYS A 65 16.82 -9.86 13.16
N THR A 66 17.41 -8.94 12.41
CA THR A 66 18.86 -8.67 12.43
C THR A 66 19.32 -8.21 13.81
N ALA A 67 18.54 -7.36 14.48
CA ALA A 67 18.84 -6.92 15.85
C ALA A 67 18.78 -8.09 16.85
N ILE A 68 17.79 -8.99 16.74
CA ILE A 68 17.69 -10.18 17.58
C ILE A 68 18.85 -11.15 17.34
N ASP A 69 19.18 -11.41 16.08
CA ASP A 69 20.28 -12.31 15.73
C ASP A 69 21.63 -11.76 16.25
N SER A 70 21.80 -10.44 16.24
CA SER A 70 22.98 -9.75 16.81
C SER A 70 23.09 -9.85 18.34
N LEU A 71 22.00 -10.15 19.06
CA LEU A 71 22.00 -10.37 20.51
C LEU A 71 22.26 -11.84 20.91
N ARG A 72 22.20 -12.76 19.93
CA ARG A 72 22.33 -14.20 20.14
C ARG A 72 23.71 -14.74 19.76
N GLY A 73 24.51 -13.96 19.04
CA GLY A 73 25.93 -14.21 18.80
C GLY A 73 26.79 -13.60 19.89
#